data_AF-A0A1X1T398-F1
#
_entry.id   AF-A0A1X1T398-F1
#
_cell.length_a   1.000
_cell.length_b   1.000
_cell.length_c   1.000
_cell.angle_alpha   90.00
_cell.angle_beta   90.00
_cell.angle_gamma   90.00
#
_symmetry.space_group_name_H-M   'P 1'
#
loop_
_entity.id
_entity.type
_entity.pdbx_description
1 polymer ?
#
loop_
_entity_poly.entity_id
_entity_poly.type
_entity_poly.pdbx_seq_one_letter_code
_entity_poly.pdbx_strand_id
1 'polypeptide(L)'
;MTASEPSLFDDDEWRVALKELSERIAGNEADSIQARWEFGRVLRQRRDGKKQLPPGVMAEVVKTHGISQREANYRMKFADKFTTEDEVRNALQTYGSSWRSIVSKALPAEPPKPKSPLAAKISRRLYRMAKDAQALEDLFRDRDFGRCVDELREEWCDDVRDEQNHARPGIRFVHQRVTGSMNKALDELTVDQGQLFVFDKDQSVLFDDDGGAE
;
A
#
# COMPACT_ATOMS: atom_id res chain seq x y z
N MET A 1 -25.71 17.87 -33.38
CA MET A 1 -26.34 16.54 -33.40
C MET A 1 -25.31 15.56 -32.85
N THR A 2 -25.30 15.36 -31.53
CA THR A 2 -24.43 14.37 -30.87
C THR A 2 -25.19 13.05 -30.83
N ALA A 3 -24.68 12.04 -31.52
CA ALA A 3 -25.19 10.68 -31.43
C ALA A 3 -24.95 10.17 -30.00
N SER A 4 -26.02 10.04 -29.21
CA SER A 4 -26.00 9.24 -27.98
C SER A 4 -25.84 7.79 -28.39
N GLU A 5 -24.69 7.21 -28.08
CA GLU A 5 -24.51 5.76 -28.17
C GLU A 5 -25.59 5.06 -27.31
N PRO A 6 -26.23 4.00 -27.83
CA PRO A 6 -27.26 3.28 -27.10
C PRO A 6 -26.64 2.61 -25.86
N SER A 7 -27.12 3.01 -24.68
CA SER A 7 -26.91 2.30 -23.42
C SER A 7 -27.33 0.85 -23.63
N LEU A 8 -26.36 -0.06 -23.67
CA LEU A 8 -26.52 -1.47 -24.04
C LEU A 8 -27.22 -2.31 -22.94
N PHE A 9 -27.78 -1.65 -21.92
CA PHE A 9 -28.59 -2.23 -20.87
C PHE A 9 -29.72 -1.25 -20.52
N ASP A 10 -30.96 -1.74 -20.44
CA ASP A 10 -32.07 -0.97 -19.88
C ASP A 10 -31.74 -0.57 -18.44
N ASP A 11 -32.15 0.63 -18.01
CA ASP A 11 -31.75 1.24 -16.73
C ASP A 11 -32.12 0.41 -15.47
N ASP A 12 -32.91 -0.66 -15.62
CA ASP A 12 -33.31 -1.59 -14.56
C ASP A 12 -32.71 -3.00 -14.65
N GLU A 13 -32.10 -3.39 -15.77
CA GLU A 13 -31.61 -4.76 -15.98
C GLU A 13 -30.47 -5.13 -15.00
N TRP A 14 -29.58 -4.18 -14.74
CA TRP A 14 -28.49 -4.36 -13.78
C TRP A 14 -29.01 -4.58 -12.35
N ARG A 15 -30.17 -4.01 -11.98
CA ARG A 15 -30.76 -4.18 -10.64
C ARG A 15 -31.23 -5.63 -10.44
N VAL A 16 -31.85 -6.21 -11.47
CA VAL A 16 -32.29 -7.60 -11.48
C VAL A 16 -31.09 -8.54 -11.34
N ALA A 17 -30.05 -8.32 -12.16
CA ALA A 17 -28.82 -9.10 -12.10
C ALA A 17 -28.16 -9.06 -10.71
N LEU A 18 -28.05 -7.88 -10.09
CA LEU A 18 -27.47 -7.77 -8.75
C LEU A 18 -28.31 -8.48 -7.67
N LYS A 19 -29.64 -8.53 -7.84
CA LYS A 19 -30.53 -9.22 -6.91
C LYS A 19 -30.28 -10.73 -6.93
N GLU A 20 -30.28 -11.35 -8.11
CA GLU A 20 -30.02 -12.78 -8.29
C GLU A 20 -28.64 -13.16 -7.74
N LEU A 21 -27.62 -12.34 -8.00
CA LEU A 21 -26.28 -12.53 -7.47
C LEU A 21 -26.24 -12.42 -5.94
N SER A 22 -26.98 -11.48 -5.35
CA SER A 22 -27.07 -11.34 -3.90
C SER A 22 -27.69 -12.57 -3.24
N GLU A 23 -28.67 -13.19 -3.88
CA GLU A 23 -29.29 -14.44 -3.42
C GLU A 23 -28.31 -15.61 -3.52
N ARG A 24 -27.58 -15.75 -4.63
CA ARG A 24 -26.51 -16.76 -4.79
C ARG A 24 -25.39 -16.62 -3.75
N ILE A 25 -25.03 -15.39 -3.38
CA ILE A 25 -24.03 -15.10 -2.35
C ILE A 25 -24.44 -15.65 -0.97
N ALA A 26 -25.74 -15.71 -0.66
CA ALA A 26 -26.24 -16.20 0.61
C ALA A 26 -26.23 -17.74 0.73
N GLY A 27 -25.98 -18.46 -0.37
CA GLY A 27 -25.93 -19.92 -0.43
C GLY A 27 -24.55 -20.52 -0.12
N ASN A 28 -23.99 -21.27 -1.08
CA ASN A 28 -22.74 -22.02 -0.97
C ASN A 28 -21.50 -21.12 -1.06
N GLU A 29 -20.46 -21.37 -0.27
CA GLU A 29 -19.30 -20.48 -0.15
C GLU A 29 -18.46 -20.36 -1.44
N ALA A 30 -18.27 -21.44 -2.19
CA ALA A 30 -17.56 -21.40 -3.48
C ALA A 30 -18.34 -20.56 -4.52
N ASP A 31 -19.63 -20.83 -4.67
CA ASP A 31 -20.53 -20.07 -5.53
C ASP A 31 -20.65 -18.61 -5.08
N SER A 32 -20.51 -18.36 -3.78
CA SER A 32 -20.59 -17.04 -3.20
C SER A 32 -19.41 -16.14 -3.62
N ILE A 33 -18.21 -16.69 -3.84
CA ILE A 33 -17.05 -15.88 -4.26
C ILE A 33 -17.18 -15.51 -5.74
N GLN A 34 -17.60 -16.47 -6.57
CA GLN A 34 -17.91 -16.19 -7.98
C GLN A 34 -19.05 -15.17 -8.10
N ALA A 35 -20.13 -15.31 -7.34
CA ALA A 35 -21.23 -14.36 -7.36
C ALA A 35 -20.81 -12.96 -6.85
N ARG A 36 -19.89 -12.86 -5.88
CA ARG A 36 -19.29 -11.57 -5.45
C ARG A 36 -18.46 -10.93 -6.56
N TRP A 37 -17.74 -11.72 -7.34
CA TRP A 37 -16.99 -11.25 -8.50
C TRP A 37 -17.92 -10.75 -9.61
N GLU A 38 -18.94 -11.53 -9.98
CA GLU A 38 -19.96 -11.14 -10.96
C GLU A 38 -20.68 -9.85 -10.53
N PHE A 39 -21.02 -9.73 -9.24
CA PHE A 39 -21.61 -8.52 -8.67
C PHE A 39 -20.70 -7.30 -8.87
N GLY A 40 -19.40 -7.46 -8.62
CA GLY A 40 -18.40 -6.42 -8.88
C GLY A 40 -18.29 -6.05 -10.35
N ARG A 41 -18.41 -7.01 -11.27
CA ARG A 41 -18.37 -6.78 -12.72
C ARG A 41 -19.56 -5.95 -13.20
N VAL A 42 -20.77 -6.24 -12.73
CA VAL A 42 -21.98 -5.46 -13.06
C VAL A 42 -21.80 -4.01 -12.61
N LEU A 43 -21.30 -3.78 -11.40
CA LEU A 43 -20.98 -2.42 -10.92
C LEU A 43 -19.88 -1.75 -11.75
N ARG A 44 -18.83 -2.49 -12.12
CA ARG A 44 -17.75 -1.98 -12.96
C ARG A 44 -18.25 -1.55 -14.34
N GLN A 45 -19.18 -2.28 -14.93
CA GLN A 45 -19.81 -1.89 -16.20
C GLN A 45 -20.58 -0.58 -16.06
N ARG A 46 -21.34 -0.40 -14.97
CA ARG A 46 -22.07 0.85 -14.70
C ARG A 46 -21.15 2.05 -14.47
N ARG A 47 -19.88 1.82 -14.12
CA ARG A 47 -18.84 2.85 -14.02
C ARG A 47 -18.44 3.41 -15.38
N ASP A 48 -18.67 2.66 -16.47
CA ASP A 48 -18.38 3.06 -17.86
C ASP A 48 -16.97 3.66 -18.04
N GLY A 49 -15.96 2.92 -17.57
CA GLY A 49 -14.55 3.34 -17.64
C GLY A 49 -14.14 4.51 -16.73
N LYS A 50 -15.08 5.17 -16.03
CA LYS A 50 -14.77 6.26 -15.09
C LYS A 50 -14.10 5.73 -13.82
N LYS A 51 -13.57 6.63 -12.98
CA LYS A 51 -13.00 6.24 -11.67
C LYS A 51 -14.06 5.98 -10.59
N GLN A 52 -15.25 6.55 -10.75
CA GLN A 52 -16.32 6.52 -9.75
C GLN A 52 -17.64 6.10 -10.40
N LEU A 53 -18.48 5.41 -9.64
CA LEU A 53 -19.86 5.11 -10.06
C LEU A 53 -20.66 6.42 -10.22
N PRO A 54 -21.72 6.42 -11.04
CA PRO A 54 -22.64 7.55 -11.11
C PRO A 54 -23.18 7.92 -9.72
N PRO A 55 -23.44 9.22 -9.46
CA PRO A 55 -24.01 9.67 -8.19
C PRO A 55 -25.28 8.88 -7.82
N GLY A 56 -25.40 8.48 -6.56
CA GLY A 56 -26.58 7.76 -6.05
C GLY A 56 -26.54 6.23 -6.24
N VAL A 57 -25.87 5.70 -7.26
CA VAL A 57 -25.84 4.24 -7.54
C VAL A 57 -25.32 3.44 -6.34
N MET A 58 -24.23 3.89 -5.72
CA MET A 58 -23.67 3.20 -4.55
C MET A 58 -24.65 3.20 -3.35
N ALA A 59 -25.31 4.33 -3.09
CA ALA A 59 -26.28 4.43 -1.99
C ALA A 59 -27.49 3.51 -2.24
N GLU A 60 -27.91 3.43 -3.50
CA GLU A 60 -28.97 2.54 -3.93
C GLU A 60 -28.59 1.06 -3.76
N VAL A 61 -27.40 0.66 -4.20
CA VAL A 61 -26.88 -0.71 -4.03
C VAL A 61 -26.86 -1.11 -2.55
N VAL A 62 -26.37 -0.22 -1.68
CA VAL A 62 -26.34 -0.44 -0.23
C VAL A 62 -27.76 -0.63 0.33
N LYS A 63 -28.69 0.23 -0.08
CA LYS A 63 -30.10 0.18 0.36
C LYS A 63 -30.80 -1.09 -0.12
N THR A 64 -30.64 -1.44 -1.39
CA THR A 64 -31.35 -2.56 -2.04
C THR A 64 -30.85 -3.92 -1.55
N HIS A 65 -29.54 -4.08 -1.40
CA HIS A 65 -28.93 -5.38 -1.07
C HIS A 65 -28.53 -5.52 0.41
N GLY A 66 -28.71 -4.47 1.23
CA GLY A 66 -28.39 -4.52 2.66
C GLY A 66 -26.90 -4.72 2.98
N ILE A 67 -26.00 -4.44 2.02
CA ILE A 67 -24.56 -4.59 2.20
C ILE A 67 -23.90 -3.26 2.56
N SER A 68 -22.78 -3.30 3.28
CA SER A 68 -22.01 -2.08 3.53
C SER A 68 -21.39 -1.53 2.24
N GLN A 69 -21.21 -0.21 2.18
CA GLN A 69 -20.48 0.45 1.09
C GLN A 69 -19.06 -0.11 0.91
N ARG A 70 -18.41 -0.48 2.02
CA ARG A 70 -17.08 -1.10 2.01
C ARG A 70 -17.07 -2.45 1.30
N GLU A 71 -18.06 -3.29 1.55
CA GLU A 71 -18.21 -4.59 0.89
C GLU A 71 -18.46 -4.43 -0.62
N ALA A 72 -19.34 -3.50 -1.01
CA ALA A 72 -19.58 -3.19 -2.43
C ALA A 72 -18.28 -2.74 -3.14
N ASN A 73 -17.48 -1.88 -2.50
CA ASN A 73 -16.18 -1.46 -3.01
C ASN A 73 -15.19 -2.64 -3.12
N TYR A 74 -15.17 -3.57 -2.16
CA TYR A 74 -14.30 -4.75 -2.27
C TYR A 74 -14.71 -5.65 -3.43
N ARG A 75 -16.00 -5.86 -3.66
CA ARG A 75 -16.49 -6.63 -4.82
C ARG A 75 -16.07 -5.99 -6.14
N MET A 76 -16.19 -4.66 -6.27
CA MET A 76 -15.67 -3.93 -7.44
C MET A 76 -14.15 -4.08 -7.60
N LYS A 77 -13.37 -3.88 -6.53
CA LYS A 77 -11.91 -4.07 -6.55
C LYS A 77 -11.51 -5.50 -6.92
N PHE A 78 -12.29 -6.49 -6.48
CA PHE A 78 -12.08 -7.89 -6.83
C PHE A 78 -12.27 -8.12 -8.33
N ALA A 79 -13.33 -7.57 -8.92
CA ALA A 79 -13.60 -7.62 -10.36
C ALA A 79 -12.65 -6.75 -11.22
N ASP A 80 -12.07 -5.70 -10.66
CA ASP A 80 -11.01 -4.92 -11.31
C ASP A 80 -9.69 -5.71 -11.31
N LYS A 81 -9.36 -6.44 -10.23
CA LYS A 81 -8.11 -7.20 -10.08
C LYS A 81 -8.11 -8.52 -10.85
N PHE A 82 -9.21 -9.26 -10.81
CA PHE A 82 -9.36 -10.55 -11.51
C PHE A 82 -10.41 -10.35 -12.60
N THR A 83 -9.96 -10.27 -13.83
CA THR A 83 -10.76 -9.90 -14.99
C THR A 83 -11.48 -11.09 -15.62
N THR A 84 -10.96 -12.30 -15.43
CA THR A 84 -11.50 -13.54 -15.99
C THR A 84 -11.91 -14.52 -14.89
N GLU A 85 -12.77 -15.48 -15.24
CA GLU A 85 -13.20 -16.52 -14.29
C GLU A 85 -12.04 -17.44 -13.88
N ASP A 86 -11.14 -17.76 -14.80
CA ASP A 86 -9.95 -18.56 -14.51
C ASP A 86 -9.03 -17.86 -13.48
N GLU A 87 -8.90 -16.53 -13.57
CA GLU A 87 -8.18 -15.74 -12.58
C GLU A 87 -8.85 -15.80 -11.19
N VAL A 88 -10.18 -15.84 -11.12
CA VAL A 88 -10.92 -16.02 -9.86
C VAL A 88 -10.68 -17.42 -9.29
N ARG A 89 -10.71 -18.46 -10.14
CA ARG A 89 -10.41 -19.84 -9.73
C ARG A 89 -8.98 -19.97 -9.19
N ASN A 90 -8.02 -19.35 -9.87
CA ASN A 90 -6.63 -19.29 -9.41
C ASN A 90 -6.48 -18.51 -8.09
N ALA A 91 -7.26 -17.43 -7.91
CA ALA A 91 -7.27 -16.66 -6.67
C ALA A 91 -7.78 -17.50 -5.48
N LEU A 92 -8.80 -18.32 -5.69
CA LEU A 92 -9.32 -19.25 -4.66
C LEU A 92 -8.24 -20.25 -4.20
N GLN A 93 -7.47 -20.79 -5.14
CA GLN A 93 -6.37 -21.71 -4.84
C GLN A 93 -5.20 -21.00 -4.13
N THR A 94 -4.89 -19.77 -4.55
CA THR A 94 -3.72 -19.01 -4.06
C THR A 94 -3.95 -18.39 -2.68
N TYR A 95 -5.11 -17.76 -2.48
CA TYR A 95 -5.39 -16.97 -1.28
C TYR A 95 -6.30 -17.69 -0.28
N GLY A 96 -6.87 -18.83 -0.67
CA GLY A 96 -7.77 -19.65 0.13
C GLY A 96 -9.24 -19.49 -0.27
N SER A 97 -10.06 -20.44 0.18
CA SER A 97 -11.49 -20.56 -0.17
C SER A 97 -12.44 -19.64 0.60
N SER A 98 -11.93 -18.73 1.44
CA SER A 98 -12.77 -17.79 2.21
C SER A 98 -12.64 -16.37 1.69
N TRP A 99 -13.79 -15.67 1.61
CA TRP A 99 -13.83 -14.27 1.17
C TRP A 99 -12.93 -13.37 2.02
N ARG A 100 -12.92 -13.58 3.34
CA ARG A 100 -12.08 -12.81 4.27
C ARG A 100 -10.58 -12.96 3.96
N SER A 101 -10.12 -14.15 3.60
CA SER A 101 -8.72 -14.40 3.24
C SER A 101 -8.35 -13.75 1.92
N ILE A 102 -9.26 -13.77 0.93
CA ILE A 102 -9.07 -13.07 -0.34
C ILE A 102 -8.98 -11.56 -0.11
N VAL A 103 -9.90 -10.98 0.65
CA VAL A 103 -9.90 -9.53 0.93
C VAL A 103 -8.62 -9.11 1.64
N SER A 104 -8.15 -9.86 2.63
CA SER A 104 -6.95 -9.48 3.38
C SER A 104 -5.65 -9.64 2.59
N LYS A 105 -5.52 -10.72 1.80
CA LYS A 105 -4.28 -11.05 1.09
C LYS A 105 -4.21 -10.49 -0.32
N ALA A 106 -5.32 -10.52 -1.06
CA ALA A 106 -5.35 -10.10 -2.45
C ALA A 106 -5.78 -8.62 -2.62
N LEU A 107 -6.58 -8.08 -1.70
CA LEU A 107 -7.12 -6.73 -1.78
C LEU A 107 -6.75 -5.89 -0.55
N PRO A 108 -5.45 -5.76 -0.24
CA PRO A 108 -5.02 -5.05 0.96
C PRO A 108 -5.65 -3.67 1.01
N ALA A 109 -6.16 -3.30 2.19
CA ALA A 109 -6.68 -1.97 2.40
C ALA A 109 -5.56 -0.95 2.13
N GLU A 110 -5.93 0.20 1.57
CA GLU A 110 -4.98 1.31 1.52
C GLU A 110 -4.51 1.60 2.94
N PRO A 111 -3.21 1.84 3.13
CA PRO A 111 -2.69 2.18 4.45
C PRO A 111 -3.47 3.40 4.97
N PRO A 112 -3.85 3.41 6.26
CA PRO A 112 -4.65 4.48 6.80
C PRO A 112 -3.94 5.81 6.55
N LYS A 113 -4.70 6.81 6.08
CA LYS A 113 -4.15 8.15 5.91
C LYS A 113 -3.66 8.63 7.29
N PRO A 114 -2.45 9.18 7.38
CA PRO A 114 -1.91 9.68 8.64
C PRO A 114 -2.84 10.76 9.20
N LYS A 115 -3.22 10.62 10.48
CA LYS A 115 -4.17 11.51 11.16
C LYS A 115 -3.62 12.93 11.39
N SER A 116 -2.30 13.11 11.27
CA SER A 116 -1.63 14.40 11.46
C SER A 116 -0.51 14.62 10.43
N PRO A 117 -0.13 15.89 10.16
CA PRO A 117 1.01 16.20 9.30
C PRO A 117 2.31 15.57 9.78
N LEU A 118 2.52 15.50 11.10
CA LEU A 118 3.69 14.86 11.70
C LEU A 118 3.69 13.35 11.44
N ALA A 119 2.55 12.66 11.65
CA ALA A 119 2.41 11.25 11.31
C ALA A 119 2.69 11.02 9.82
N ALA A 120 2.25 11.91 8.93
CA ALA A 120 2.55 11.82 7.51
C ALA A 120 4.04 11.97 7.20
N LYS A 121 4.74 12.88 7.89
CA LYS A 121 6.19 13.05 7.76
C LYS A 121 6.94 11.81 8.25
N ILE A 122 6.56 11.26 9.40
CA ILE A 122 7.16 10.05 9.98
C ILE A 122 6.90 8.84 9.08
N SER A 123 5.66 8.60 8.64
CA SER A 123 5.35 7.48 7.73
C SER A 123 6.13 7.55 6.42
N ARG A 124 6.28 8.74 5.82
CA ARG A 124 7.12 8.92 4.62
C ARG A 124 8.60 8.64 4.88
N ARG A 125 9.10 8.99 6.07
CA ARG A 125 10.49 8.69 6.47
C ARG A 125 10.68 7.18 6.63
N LEU A 126 9.83 6.53 7.41
CA LEU A 126 9.90 5.08 7.63
C LEU A 126 9.77 4.29 6.32
N TYR A 127 8.89 4.72 5.42
CA TYR A 127 8.78 4.12 4.09
C TYR A 127 10.07 4.24 3.28
N ARG A 128 10.74 5.41 3.30
CA ARG A 128 12.04 5.58 2.64
C ARG A 128 13.10 4.68 3.26
N MET A 129 13.19 4.64 4.59
CA MET A 129 14.13 3.77 5.29
C MET A 129 13.90 2.28 4.96
N ALA A 130 12.65 1.84 4.93
CA ALA A 130 12.32 0.46 4.55
C ALA A 130 12.69 0.16 3.09
N LYS A 131 12.47 1.12 2.18
CA LYS A 131 12.87 0.99 0.77
C LYS A 131 14.38 0.94 0.60
N ASP A 132 15.11 1.78 1.33
CA ASP A 132 16.57 1.80 1.30
C ASP A 132 17.15 0.50 1.88
N ALA A 133 16.55 -0.02 2.96
CA ALA A 133 16.91 -1.31 3.52
C ALA A 133 16.66 -2.48 2.54
N GLN A 134 15.52 -2.48 1.84
CA GLN A 134 15.24 -3.48 0.80
C GLN A 134 16.25 -3.38 -0.35
N ALA A 135 16.58 -2.16 -0.80
CA ALA A 135 17.57 -1.95 -1.85
C ALA A 135 18.96 -2.46 -1.44
N LEU A 136 19.35 -2.28 -0.18
CA LEU A 136 20.58 -2.86 0.36
C LEU A 136 20.51 -4.39 0.41
N GLU A 137 19.40 -4.96 0.85
CA GLU A 137 19.22 -6.42 0.86
C GLU A 137 19.29 -6.99 -0.56
N ASP A 138 18.65 -6.35 -1.53
CA ASP A 138 18.69 -6.73 -2.94
C ASP A 138 20.12 -6.63 -3.49
N LEU A 139 20.87 -5.58 -3.10
CA LEU A 139 22.29 -5.41 -3.45
C LEU A 139 23.16 -6.50 -2.83
N PHE A 140 22.92 -6.88 -1.57
CA PHE A 140 23.64 -7.99 -0.93
C PHE A 140 23.28 -9.36 -1.50
N ARG A 141 22.09 -9.52 -2.08
CA ARG A 141 21.67 -10.74 -2.79
C ARG A 141 22.23 -10.82 -4.20
N ASP A 142 22.71 -9.71 -4.76
CA ASP A 142 23.40 -9.69 -6.04
C ASP A 142 24.73 -10.46 -5.93
N ARG A 143 24.88 -11.50 -6.77
CA ARG A 143 26.07 -12.37 -6.77
C ARG A 143 27.33 -11.62 -7.17
N ASP A 144 27.19 -10.57 -7.97
CA ASP A 144 28.34 -9.79 -8.45
C ASP A 144 28.76 -8.71 -7.44
N PHE A 145 27.87 -8.31 -6.52
CA PHE A 145 28.18 -7.28 -5.54
C PHE A 145 29.33 -7.69 -4.61
N GLY A 146 29.34 -8.93 -4.12
CA GLY A 146 30.45 -9.46 -3.31
C GLY A 146 31.79 -9.39 -4.06
N ARG A 147 31.79 -9.80 -5.34
CA ARG A 147 32.97 -9.72 -6.21
C ARG A 147 33.44 -8.27 -6.38
N CYS A 148 32.54 -7.34 -6.66
CA CYS A 148 32.90 -5.92 -6.81
C CYS A 148 33.43 -5.30 -5.51
N VAL A 149 32.90 -5.70 -4.35
CA VAL A 149 33.41 -5.26 -3.04
C VAL A 149 34.80 -5.84 -2.79
N ASP A 150 35.04 -7.10 -3.13
CA ASP A 150 36.35 -7.74 -2.98
C ASP A 150 37.38 -7.14 -3.96
N GLU A 151 37.02 -6.89 -5.22
CA GLU A 151 37.86 -6.19 -6.20
C GLU A 151 38.25 -4.78 -5.71
N LEU A 152 37.28 -4.01 -5.19
CA LEU A 152 37.55 -2.70 -4.59
C LEU A 152 38.43 -2.80 -3.33
N ARG A 153 38.26 -3.87 -2.54
CA ARG A 153 39.06 -4.10 -1.34
C ARG A 153 40.50 -4.48 -1.68
N GLU A 154 40.71 -5.29 -2.71
CA GLU A 154 42.03 -5.62 -3.23
C GLU A 154 42.72 -4.37 -3.78
N GLU A 155 42.02 -3.56 -4.59
CA GLU A 155 42.52 -2.26 -5.07
C GLU A 155 42.90 -1.33 -3.89
N TRP A 156 42.09 -1.30 -2.83
CA TRP A 156 42.40 -0.57 -1.59
C TRP A 156 43.63 -1.10 -0.85
N CYS A 157 43.77 -2.43 -0.73
CA CYS A 157 44.89 -3.03 -0.03
C CYS A 157 46.21 -2.82 -0.76
N ASP A 158 46.18 -2.75 -2.09
CA ASP A 158 47.34 -2.42 -2.91
C ASP A 158 47.73 -0.94 -2.77
N ASP A 159 46.75 -0.02 -2.76
CA ASP A 159 46.99 1.42 -2.55
C ASP A 159 47.58 1.76 -1.17
N VAL A 160 47.19 1.03 -0.11
CA VAL A 160 47.75 1.23 1.25
C VAL A 160 49.18 0.73 1.37
N ARG A 161 49.59 -0.27 0.59
CA ARG A 161 50.99 -0.77 0.58
C ARG A 161 51.93 0.15 -0.18
N ASP A 162 51.39 0.98 -1.06
CA ASP A 162 52.13 1.93 -1.89
C ASP A 162 52.11 3.33 -1.25
N GLU A 163 52.47 3.44 0.04
CA GLU A 163 52.50 4.72 0.81
C GLU A 163 53.36 5.83 0.14
N GLN A 164 54.16 5.50 -0.87
CA GLN A 164 54.96 6.43 -1.66
C GLN A 164 54.31 6.89 -2.98
N ASN A 165 53.22 6.25 -3.43
CA ASN A 165 52.47 6.70 -4.60
C ASN A 165 51.16 7.37 -4.16
N HIS A 166 50.98 8.61 -4.60
CA HIS A 166 49.78 9.40 -4.32
C HIS A 166 48.51 8.61 -4.63
N ALA A 167 47.77 8.22 -3.59
CA ALA A 167 46.47 7.55 -3.69
C ALA A 167 45.63 8.16 -4.81
N ARG A 168 45.12 7.31 -5.72
CA ARG A 168 44.37 7.76 -6.89
C ARG A 168 43.18 8.62 -6.44
N PRO A 169 43.02 9.86 -6.94
CA PRO A 169 42.01 10.81 -6.46
C PRO A 169 40.56 10.30 -6.43
N GLY A 170 40.23 9.33 -7.29
CA GLY A 170 38.89 8.75 -7.38
C GLY A 170 38.45 7.96 -6.15
N ILE A 171 39.36 7.22 -5.52
CA ILE A 171 39.00 6.29 -4.43
C ILE A 171 38.77 7.06 -3.12
N ARG A 172 39.64 8.03 -2.83
CA ARG A 172 39.47 8.95 -1.69
C ARG A 172 38.15 9.71 -1.80
N PHE A 173 37.76 10.09 -3.02
CA PHE A 173 36.50 10.76 -3.30
C PHE A 173 35.28 9.86 -3.02
N VAL A 174 35.30 8.59 -3.44
CA VAL A 174 34.19 7.66 -3.15
C VAL A 174 34.06 7.40 -1.66
N HIS A 175 35.15 7.11 -0.95
CA HIS A 175 35.13 6.93 0.50
C HIS A 175 34.60 8.18 1.22
N GLN A 176 35.14 9.36 0.90
CA GLN A 176 34.72 10.60 1.54
C GLN A 176 33.23 10.91 1.27
N ARG A 177 32.73 10.56 0.08
CA ARG A 177 31.33 10.77 -0.28
C ARG A 177 30.39 9.78 0.43
N VAL A 178 30.78 8.51 0.54
CA VAL A 178 30.01 7.48 1.25
C VAL A 178 29.98 7.80 2.75
N THR A 179 31.15 7.96 3.38
CA THR A 179 31.26 8.25 4.82
C THR A 179 30.61 9.59 5.17
N GLY A 180 30.75 10.60 4.32
CA GLY A 180 30.07 11.89 4.48
C GLY A 180 28.54 11.79 4.37
N SER A 181 28.03 10.95 3.46
CA SER A 181 26.58 10.73 3.34
C SER A 181 26.02 9.95 4.53
N MET A 182 26.76 8.96 5.04
CA MET A 182 26.39 8.20 6.23
C MET A 182 26.37 9.08 7.49
N ASN A 183 27.41 9.90 7.69
CA ASN A 183 27.47 10.82 8.82
C ASN A 183 26.37 11.89 8.75
N LYS A 184 26.10 12.45 7.56
CA LYS A 184 24.99 13.39 7.38
C LYS A 184 23.63 12.75 7.70
N ALA A 185 23.41 11.51 7.27
CA ALA A 185 22.19 10.77 7.61
C ALA A 185 22.07 10.51 9.12
N LEU A 186 23.20 10.24 9.79
CA LEU A 186 23.27 10.06 11.24
C LEU A 186 23.00 11.38 11.99
N ASP A 187 23.56 12.50 11.54
CA ASP A 187 23.31 13.83 12.12
C ASP A 187 21.84 14.24 11.93
N GLU A 188 21.25 14.01 10.76
CA GLU A 188 19.82 14.22 10.51
C GLU A 188 18.92 13.29 11.35
N LEU A 189 19.41 12.11 11.76
CA LEU A 189 18.73 11.25 12.72
C LEU A 189 18.82 11.83 14.14
N THR A 190 19.96 12.39 14.51
CA THR A 190 20.25 12.85 15.88
C THR A 190 19.62 14.20 16.19
N VAL A 191 19.64 15.15 15.24
CA VAL A 191 18.99 16.47 15.36
C VAL A 191 17.47 16.33 15.43
N ASP A 192 16.88 15.43 14.65
CA ASP A 192 15.44 15.18 14.68
C ASP A 192 15.01 14.45 15.95
N GLN A 193 15.85 13.57 16.53
CA GLN A 193 15.58 13.00 17.86
C GLN A 193 15.58 14.10 18.93
N GLY A 194 16.51 15.06 18.87
CA GLY A 194 16.53 16.22 19.76
C GLY A 194 15.23 17.03 19.70
N GLN A 195 14.63 17.22 18.53
CA GLN A 195 13.33 17.89 18.39
C GLN A 195 12.12 17.04 18.84
N LEU A 196 12.22 15.71 18.77
CA LEU A 196 11.18 14.79 19.26
C LEU A 196 11.11 14.73 20.79
N PHE A 197 12.19 15.10 21.49
CA PHE A 197 12.26 15.12 22.96
C PHE A 197 12.11 16.53 23.58
N VAL A 198 11.92 17.58 22.77
CA VAL A 198 11.34 18.84 23.28
C VAL A 198 9.83 18.61 23.46
N PHE A 199 9.48 17.79 24.46
CA PHE A 199 8.14 17.77 25.00
C PHE A 199 7.86 19.16 25.55
N ASP A 200 6.78 19.76 25.07
CA ASP A 200 6.21 21.00 25.60
C ASP A 200 6.02 20.83 27.12
N LYS A 201 6.93 21.40 27.91
CA LYS A 201 6.82 21.44 29.37
C LYS A 201 5.63 22.29 29.84
N ASP A 202 4.97 22.99 28.91
CA ASP A 202 3.85 23.89 29.20
C ASP A 202 2.48 23.20 29.19
N GLN A 203 2.39 21.87 29.06
CA GLN A 203 1.14 21.12 29.28
C GLN A 203 0.96 20.56 30.71
N SER A 204 1.77 20.96 31.69
CA SER A 204 1.49 20.68 33.11
C SER A 204 0.67 21.80 33.75
N VAL A 205 -0.55 22.04 33.28
CA VAL A 205 -1.51 22.92 33.95
C VAL A 205 -2.89 22.26 33.96
N LEU A 206 -3.49 22.19 35.15
CA LEU A 206 -4.89 21.85 35.46
C LEU A 206 -5.28 20.36 35.46
N PHE A 207 -4.74 19.60 36.43
CA PHE A 207 -5.60 18.69 37.20
C PHE A 207 -5.73 19.30 38.58
N ASP A 208 -6.66 20.25 38.70
CA ASP A 208 -7.11 20.70 40.01
C ASP A 208 -7.92 19.56 40.65
N ASP A 209 -7.38 19.17 41.78
CA ASP A 209 -7.93 18.42 42.88
C ASP A 209 -9.33 18.95 43.24
N ASP A 210 -10.37 18.18 42.93
CA ASP A 210 -11.71 18.41 43.50
C ASP A 210 -12.08 17.17 44.33
N GLY A 211 -11.68 17.26 45.61
CA GLY A 211 -12.15 16.39 46.66
C GLY A 211 -13.65 16.60 46.89
N GLY A 212 -14.37 15.52 47.14
CA GLY A 212 -15.77 15.57 47.53
C GLY A 212 -16.17 14.27 48.21
N ALA A 213 -16.04 14.25 49.52
CA ALA A 213 -16.51 13.19 50.39
C ALA A 213 -18.04 13.04 50.32
N GLU A 214 -18.51 11.79 50.27
CA GLU A 214 -19.64 11.26 51.03
C GLU A 214 -19.56 9.73 51.11
#